data_AF-W2TPB9-F1
#
_entry.id   AF-W2TPB9-F1
#
_cell.length_a   1.000
_cell.length_b   1.000
_cell.length_c   1.000
_cell.angle_alpha   90.00
_cell.angle_beta   90.00
_cell.angle_gamma   90.00
#
_symmetry.space_group_name_H-M   'P 1'
#
loop_
_entity.id
_entity.type
_entity.pdbx_description
1 polymer ?
#
loop_
_entity_poly.entity_id
_entity_poly.type
_entity_poly.pdbx_seq_one_letter_code
_entity_poly.pdbx_strand_id
1 'polypeptide(L)'
;VFAVRGSDDIPLRQVIAAKDVIVTTPQLIVNLLKYDEPGETSDEVRTEFDLTTFTLMVFDECHNAVKNSPFAGIVSSFFLSNPVLMRFYHRLNFSMRLKPGCKLPQVIGLTASLGVGGASNESDALNHVVGLCACLDCLNISTVQKYTDQLRKFSPIVVDEVHFTDDQNDSLRAHFIDTLCTLMKLFEEKLYELYSKSILPSTREICMSSEERDQPYVVYNTFRKAPDDKLSQGYLNWVSVHLRRIVPETLFSEESVKTQAIEILEILNDLYRTTEMYQDFSTAESLKFLKNQMAMRINSLTEFSRFHWKEYSEKLSSFQSSESSLFSELIK
;
A
#
# COMPACT_ATOMS: atom_id res chain seq x y z
N VAL A 1 -11.42 -15.13 30.07
CA VAL A 1 -10.75 -14.51 28.91
C VAL A 1 -10.86 -13.01 29.04
N PHE A 2 -9.74 -12.29 29.02
CA PHE A 2 -9.72 -10.83 29.03
C PHE A 2 -8.94 -10.32 27.81
N ALA A 3 -9.49 -9.35 27.09
CA ALA A 3 -8.84 -8.73 25.94
C ALA A 3 -8.19 -7.42 26.39
N VAL A 4 -6.86 -7.31 26.29
CA VAL A 4 -6.12 -6.10 26.67
C VAL A 4 -5.85 -5.22 25.46
N ARG A 5 -6.16 -3.93 25.55
CA ARG A 5 -5.83 -2.92 24.54
C ARG A 5 -4.80 -1.94 25.08
N GLY A 6 -3.96 -1.39 24.21
CA GLY A 6 -2.94 -0.42 24.61
C GLY A 6 -3.51 0.91 25.14
N SER A 7 -4.79 1.19 24.93
CA SER A 7 -5.52 2.34 25.49
C SER A 7 -5.99 2.12 26.92
N ASP A 8 -5.94 0.89 27.42
CA ASP A 8 -6.40 0.56 28.76
C ASP A 8 -5.28 0.99 29.73
N ASP A 9 -5.54 2.01 30.57
CA ASP A 9 -4.59 2.51 31.59
C ASP A 9 -4.51 1.54 32.80
N ILE A 10 -4.37 0.25 32.49
CA ILE A 10 -4.37 -0.85 33.45
C ILE A 10 -2.98 -1.49 33.45
N PRO A 11 -2.33 -1.69 34.61
CA PRO A 11 -1.03 -2.34 34.67
C PRO A 11 -1.07 -3.77 34.11
N LEU A 12 -0.49 -3.97 32.91
CA LEU A 12 -0.56 -5.25 32.18
C LEU A 12 -0.05 -6.45 32.99
N ARG A 13 0.97 -6.27 33.85
CA ARG A 13 1.48 -7.32 34.74
C ARG A 13 0.43 -7.83 35.73
N GLN A 14 -0.38 -6.92 36.29
CA GLN A 14 -1.45 -7.29 37.22
C GLN A 14 -2.56 -8.03 36.50
N VAL A 15 -2.87 -7.63 35.26
CA VAL A 15 -3.82 -8.35 34.42
C VAL A 15 -3.32 -9.76 34.12
N ILE A 16 -2.02 -9.91 33.78
CA ILE A 16 -1.43 -11.23 33.53
C ILE A 16 -1.51 -12.12 34.76
N ALA A 17 -1.16 -11.60 35.94
CA ALA A 17 -1.22 -12.37 37.19
C ALA A 17 -2.64 -12.75 37.61
N ALA A 18 -3.66 -11.98 37.21
CA ALA A 18 -5.04 -12.15 37.64
C ALA A 18 -5.92 -12.96 36.67
N LYS A 19 -5.41 -13.39 35.51
CA LYS A 19 -6.20 -14.01 34.44
C LYS A 19 -5.55 -15.28 33.90
N ASP A 20 -6.35 -16.33 33.70
CA ASP A 20 -5.87 -17.60 33.12
C ASP A 20 -5.72 -17.56 31.59
N VAL A 21 -6.54 -16.74 30.92
CA VAL A 21 -6.54 -16.61 29.45
C VAL A 21 -6.60 -15.14 29.06
N ILE A 22 -5.63 -14.74 28.26
CA ILE A 22 -5.40 -13.35 27.84
C ILE A 22 -5.36 -13.31 26.32
N VAL A 23 -6.11 -12.39 25.75
CA VAL A 23 -6.02 -12.05 24.33
C VAL A 23 -5.40 -10.66 24.26
N THR A 24 -4.29 -10.53 23.55
CA THR A 24 -3.54 -9.27 23.52
C THR A 24 -2.79 -9.11 22.21
N THR A 25 -2.42 -7.88 21.89
CA THR A 25 -1.49 -7.64 20.79
C THR A 25 -0.08 -8.06 21.21
N PRO A 26 0.70 -8.69 20.33
CA PRO A 26 2.03 -9.19 20.70
C PRO A 26 2.97 -8.06 21.16
N GLN A 27 2.78 -6.83 20.65
CA GLN A 27 3.59 -5.67 21.02
C GLN A 27 3.52 -5.33 22.51
N LEU A 28 2.36 -5.54 23.15
CA LEU A 28 2.21 -5.28 24.58
C LEU A 28 3.08 -6.21 25.43
N ILE A 29 3.20 -7.49 25.03
CA ILE A 29 4.09 -8.45 25.69
C ILE A 29 5.56 -8.12 25.38
N VAL A 30 5.88 -7.77 24.14
CA VAL A 30 7.24 -7.34 23.74
C VAL A 30 7.71 -6.15 24.56
N ASN A 31 6.83 -5.16 24.79
CA ASN A 31 7.17 -4.00 25.62
C ASN A 31 7.52 -4.43 27.04
N LEU A 32 6.72 -5.29 27.68
CA LEU A 32 7.02 -5.80 29.02
C LEU A 32 8.37 -6.52 29.11
N LEU A 33 8.71 -7.33 28.11
CA LEU A 33 9.98 -8.06 28.08
C LEU A 33 11.18 -7.13 27.91
N LYS A 34 11.06 -6.08 27.09
CA LYS A 34 12.12 -5.08 26.90
C LYS A 34 12.40 -4.27 28.16
N TYR A 35 11.36 -3.87 28.89
CA TYR A 35 11.50 -3.11 30.14
C TYR A 35 12.27 -3.88 31.23
N ASP A 36 12.29 -5.21 31.18
CA ASP A 36 12.99 -6.06 32.15
C ASP A 36 14.37 -6.54 31.66
N GLU A 37 14.85 -6.09 30.48
CA GLU A 37 16.24 -6.38 30.08
C GLU A 37 17.24 -5.61 30.98
N PRO A 38 18.29 -6.28 31.49
CA PRO A 38 19.26 -5.64 32.38
C PRO A 38 20.06 -4.57 31.62
N GLY A 39 19.69 -3.31 31.82
CA GLY A 39 20.38 -2.16 31.21
C GLY A 39 19.64 -0.82 31.25
N GLU A 40 18.31 -0.78 31.43
CA GLU A 40 17.56 0.48 31.26
C GLU A 40 16.94 1.10 32.53
N THR A 41 16.78 0.43 33.67
CA THR A 41 16.37 1.11 34.92
C THR A 41 16.79 0.36 36.19
N SER A 42 17.45 1.07 37.09
CA SER A 42 17.84 0.65 38.43
C SER A 42 16.70 0.82 39.45
N ASP A 43 15.57 0.15 39.23
CA ASP A 43 14.47 0.07 40.21
C ASP A 43 14.41 -1.36 40.78
N GLU A 44 14.99 -1.54 41.98
CA GLU A 44 15.18 -2.83 42.67
C GLU A 44 13.89 -3.52 43.16
N VAL A 45 12.69 -3.04 42.78
CA VAL A 45 11.39 -3.50 43.31
C VAL A 45 10.39 -3.85 42.19
N ARG A 46 10.84 -4.43 41.08
CA ARG A 46 9.93 -5.01 40.08
C ARG A 46 10.16 -6.51 39.94
N THR A 47 9.08 -7.27 40.03
CA THR A 47 9.08 -8.71 39.74
C THR A 47 9.45 -8.92 38.28
N GLU A 48 10.56 -9.62 38.04
CA GLU A 48 11.05 -10.00 36.71
C GLU A 48 9.94 -10.76 35.95
N PHE A 49 9.60 -10.29 34.75
CA PHE A 49 8.65 -10.93 33.85
C PHE A 49 9.40 -11.57 32.69
N ASP A 50 9.13 -12.86 32.50
CA ASP A 50 9.64 -13.63 31.38
C ASP A 50 8.52 -14.48 30.76
N LEU A 51 8.80 -15.10 29.61
CA LEU A 51 7.82 -15.90 28.89
C LEU A 51 7.44 -17.20 29.61
N THR A 52 8.17 -17.62 30.64
CA THR A 52 7.83 -18.80 31.43
C THR A 52 6.61 -18.59 32.33
N THR A 53 6.13 -17.33 32.43
CA THR A 53 4.82 -16.99 33.01
C THR A 53 3.68 -17.69 32.27
N PHE A 54 3.84 -17.95 30.97
CA PHE A 54 2.82 -18.61 30.15
C PHE A 54 3.13 -20.10 29.98
N THR A 55 2.07 -20.91 29.95
CA THR A 55 2.16 -22.33 29.61
C THR A 55 1.85 -22.60 28.13
N LEU A 56 1.11 -21.69 27.48
CA LEU A 56 0.69 -21.79 26.09
C LEU A 56 0.64 -20.40 25.45
N MET A 57 1.16 -20.28 24.23
CA MET A 57 1.04 -19.10 23.38
C MET A 57 0.40 -19.50 22.05
N VAL A 58 -0.69 -18.83 21.69
CA VAL A 58 -1.40 -19.03 20.42
C VAL A 58 -1.20 -17.79 19.56
N PHE A 59 -0.57 -17.98 18.39
CA PHE A 59 -0.35 -16.93 17.41
C PHE A 59 -1.40 -17.02 16.32
N ASP A 60 -2.31 -16.05 16.30
CA ASP A 60 -3.18 -15.85 15.15
C ASP A 60 -2.41 -15.20 14.00
N GLU A 61 -2.75 -15.57 12.76
CA GLU A 61 -2.01 -15.25 11.54
C GLU A 61 -0.49 -15.42 11.67
N CYS A 62 -0.09 -16.63 12.06
CA CYS A 62 1.29 -16.95 12.44
C CYS A 62 2.31 -16.79 11.31
N HIS A 63 1.90 -16.76 10.04
CA HIS A 63 2.78 -16.48 8.90
C HIS A 63 3.50 -15.12 9.00
N ASN A 64 2.97 -14.19 9.81
CA ASN A 64 3.62 -12.91 10.11
C ASN A 64 4.90 -13.03 10.98
N ALA A 65 5.20 -14.21 11.51
CA ALA A 65 6.43 -14.47 12.27
C ALA A 65 7.69 -14.48 11.40
N VAL A 66 7.54 -14.53 10.06
CA VAL A 66 8.65 -14.47 9.08
C VAL A 66 8.31 -13.45 8.01
N LYS A 67 8.40 -12.16 8.33
CA LYS A 67 8.44 -11.13 7.28
C LYS A 67 9.88 -10.93 6.83
N ASN A 68 10.28 -11.75 5.87
CA ASN A 68 11.49 -11.55 5.07
C ASN A 68 11.20 -10.44 4.04
N SER A 69 11.61 -9.22 4.33
CA SER A 69 11.80 -8.20 3.29
C SER A 69 13.30 -7.94 3.14
N PRO A 70 13.86 -7.96 1.93
CA PRO A 70 15.25 -7.53 1.67
C PRO A 70 15.55 -6.10 2.14
N PHE A 71 14.52 -5.26 2.35
CA PHE A 71 14.62 -3.91 2.92
C PHE A 71 14.45 -3.87 4.46
N ALA A 72 14.33 -5.02 5.12
CA ALA A 72 14.09 -5.12 6.57
C ALA A 72 15.35 -4.90 7.44
N GLY A 73 16.43 -4.36 6.87
CA GLY A 73 17.75 -4.33 7.52
C GLY A 73 17.85 -3.53 8.81
N ILE A 74 17.02 -2.50 9.04
CA ILE A 74 17.14 -1.64 10.24
C ILE A 74 15.79 -1.13 10.77
N VAL A 75 14.82 -0.84 9.88
CA VAL A 75 13.54 -0.19 10.27
C VAL A 75 12.45 -1.19 10.71
N SER A 76 12.45 -2.42 10.19
CA SER A 76 11.35 -3.38 10.42
C SER A 76 11.41 -4.10 11.78
N SER A 77 12.59 -4.19 12.39
CA SER A 77 12.79 -4.75 13.75
C SER A 77 11.97 -4.02 14.83
N PHE A 78 11.56 -2.78 14.56
CA PHE A 78 10.75 -1.97 15.46
C PHE A 78 9.24 -2.25 15.35
N PHE A 79 8.76 -2.71 14.19
CA PHE A 79 7.32 -2.81 13.88
C PHE A 79 6.79 -4.25 13.77
N LEU A 80 7.63 -5.27 13.88
CA LEU A 80 7.22 -6.67 13.78
C LEU A 80 7.22 -7.35 15.16
N SER A 81 6.05 -7.39 15.79
CA SER A 81 5.92 -7.85 17.17
C SER A 81 6.08 -9.38 17.33
N ASN A 82 5.59 -10.18 16.38
CA ASN A 82 5.70 -11.66 16.44
C ASN A 82 7.15 -12.17 16.33
N PRO A 83 7.96 -11.74 15.34
CA PRO A 83 9.37 -12.14 15.26
C PRO A 83 10.18 -11.73 16.50
N VAL A 84 9.92 -10.54 17.05
CA VAL A 84 10.60 -10.07 18.26
C VAL A 84 10.23 -10.93 19.47
N LEU A 85 8.95 -11.28 19.63
CA LEU A 85 8.50 -12.16 20.71
C LEU A 85 9.14 -13.55 20.62
N MET A 86 9.19 -14.13 19.41
CA MET A 86 9.86 -15.42 19.20
C MET A 86 11.38 -15.34 19.42
N ARG A 87 12.02 -14.19 19.19
CA ARG A 87 13.43 -14.00 19.55
C ARG A 87 13.66 -14.11 21.06
N PHE A 88 12.77 -13.54 21.89
CA PHE A 88 12.83 -13.73 23.35
C PHE A 88 12.63 -15.20 23.72
N TYR A 89 11.67 -15.88 23.09
CA TYR A 89 11.43 -17.31 23.27
C TYR A 89 12.69 -18.15 22.98
N HIS A 90 13.27 -17.98 21.79
CA HIS A 90 14.50 -18.68 21.38
C HIS A 90 15.67 -18.35 22.29
N ARG A 91 15.84 -17.08 22.71
CA ARG A 91 16.90 -16.70 23.66
C ARG A 91 16.73 -17.44 24.99
N LEU A 92 15.52 -17.54 25.52
CA LEU A 92 15.25 -18.29 26.75
C LEU A 92 15.57 -19.79 26.57
N ASN A 93 15.21 -20.36 25.42
CA ASN A 93 15.51 -21.75 25.07
C ASN A 93 17.03 -22.02 25.01
N PHE A 94 17.78 -21.21 24.24
CA PHE A 94 19.21 -21.40 24.02
C PHE A 94 20.08 -21.02 25.22
N SER A 95 19.67 -20.02 26.01
CA SER A 95 20.48 -19.54 27.13
C SER A 95 20.50 -20.48 28.34
N MET A 96 19.63 -21.51 28.37
CA MET A 96 19.43 -22.39 29.53
C MET A 96 19.16 -21.64 30.85
N ARG A 97 18.73 -20.37 30.78
CA ARG A 97 18.42 -19.52 31.94
C ARG A 97 17.03 -19.76 32.52
N LEU A 98 16.41 -20.89 32.19
CA LEU A 98 15.12 -21.25 32.75
C LEU A 98 15.27 -21.45 34.26
N LYS A 99 14.43 -20.78 35.04
CA LYS A 99 14.35 -20.97 36.50
C LYS A 99 14.06 -22.45 36.78
N PRO A 100 14.63 -23.05 37.85
CA PRO A 100 14.36 -24.45 38.19
C PRO A 100 12.86 -24.71 38.32
N GLY A 101 12.35 -25.69 37.56
CA GLY A 101 10.93 -26.05 37.53
C GLY A 101 10.07 -25.30 36.50
N CYS A 102 10.60 -24.24 35.89
CA CYS A 102 9.92 -23.55 34.79
C CYS A 102 10.13 -24.27 33.45
N LYS A 103 9.17 -24.11 32.55
CA LYS A 103 9.21 -24.62 31.17
C LYS A 103 8.88 -23.49 30.20
N LEU A 104 9.32 -23.63 28.96
CA LEU A 104 8.86 -22.76 27.90
C LEU A 104 7.38 -23.01 27.62
N PRO A 105 6.61 -21.96 27.26
CA PRO A 105 5.26 -22.15 26.79
C PRO A 105 5.23 -23.03 25.53
N GLN A 106 4.19 -23.85 25.42
CA GLN A 106 3.86 -24.47 24.14
C GLN A 106 3.48 -23.38 23.14
N VAL A 107 3.91 -23.51 21.88
CA VAL A 107 3.57 -22.57 20.81
C VAL A 107 2.59 -23.24 19.85
N ILE A 108 1.49 -22.55 19.54
CA ILE A 108 0.53 -22.95 18.51
C ILE A 108 0.38 -21.79 17.52
N GLY A 109 0.68 -22.03 16.24
CA GLY A 109 0.44 -21.07 15.16
C GLY A 109 -0.85 -21.42 14.40
N LEU A 110 -1.72 -20.44 14.22
CA LEU A 110 -2.92 -20.53 13.39
C LEU A 110 -2.74 -19.67 12.14
N THR A 111 -3.03 -20.22 10.97
CA THR A 111 -3.09 -19.46 9.73
C THR A 111 -3.87 -20.20 8.65
N ALA A 112 -4.43 -19.47 7.70
CA ALA A 112 -5.04 -20.02 6.50
C ALA A 112 -4.00 -20.53 5.49
N SER A 113 -2.83 -19.87 5.41
CA SER A 113 -1.75 -20.22 4.48
C SER A 113 -0.38 -19.85 5.06
N LEU A 114 0.61 -20.71 4.85
CA LEU A 114 2.00 -20.46 5.24
C LEU A 114 2.71 -19.48 4.29
N GLY A 115 2.14 -19.27 3.10
CA GLY A 115 2.76 -18.51 2.02
C GLY A 115 4.00 -19.20 1.44
N VAL A 116 4.59 -18.57 0.41
CA VAL A 116 5.81 -19.06 -0.26
C VAL A 116 6.96 -18.05 -0.23
N GLY A 117 6.81 -16.94 0.49
CA GLY A 117 7.88 -15.94 0.64
C GLY A 117 8.34 -15.27 -0.66
N GLY A 118 7.52 -15.27 -1.71
CA GLY A 118 7.89 -14.78 -3.04
C GLY A 118 8.73 -15.76 -3.86
N ALA A 119 8.86 -17.02 -3.42
CA ALA A 119 9.56 -18.06 -4.16
C ALA A 119 8.91 -18.33 -5.53
N SER A 120 9.76 -18.45 -6.56
CA SER A 120 9.38 -18.82 -7.91
C SER A 120 9.53 -20.32 -8.19
N ASN A 121 10.08 -21.08 -7.24
CA ASN A 121 10.28 -22.52 -7.34
C ASN A 121 9.97 -23.22 -6.01
N GLU A 122 9.75 -24.54 -6.09
CA GLU A 122 9.34 -25.37 -4.96
C GLU A 122 10.39 -25.44 -3.85
N SER A 123 11.68 -25.48 -4.20
CA SER A 123 12.77 -25.54 -3.22
C SER A 123 12.81 -24.29 -2.33
N ASP A 124 12.68 -23.11 -2.93
CA ASP A 124 12.66 -21.85 -2.20
C ASP A 124 11.38 -21.71 -1.36
N ALA A 125 10.24 -22.20 -1.87
CA ALA A 125 8.99 -22.25 -1.11
C ALA A 125 9.10 -23.17 0.11
N LEU A 126 9.74 -24.34 -0.05
CA LEU A 126 10.02 -25.25 1.06
C LEU A 126 10.93 -24.60 2.11
N ASN A 127 11.99 -23.92 1.68
CA ASN A 127 12.88 -23.18 2.57
C ASN A 127 12.15 -22.09 3.36
N HIS A 128 11.22 -21.37 2.72
CA HIS A 128 10.36 -20.40 3.39
C HIS A 128 9.49 -21.06 4.46
N VAL A 129 8.82 -22.17 4.13
CA VAL A 129 7.99 -22.92 5.09
C VAL A 129 8.82 -23.45 6.27
N VAL A 130 9.98 -24.05 5.99
CA VAL A 130 10.91 -24.53 7.03
C VAL A 130 11.40 -23.39 7.92
N GLY A 131 11.71 -22.23 7.33
CA GLY A 131 12.07 -21.03 8.08
C GLY A 131 10.95 -20.56 9.02
N LEU A 132 9.71 -20.55 8.54
CA LEU A 132 8.53 -20.25 9.37
C LEU A 132 8.35 -21.24 10.51
N CYS A 133 8.48 -22.54 10.24
CA CYS A 133 8.44 -23.57 11.27
C CYS A 133 9.55 -23.38 12.31
N ALA A 134 10.78 -23.11 11.89
CA ALA A 134 11.90 -22.86 12.78
C ALA A 134 11.67 -21.61 13.66
N CYS A 135 11.13 -20.53 13.08
CA CYS A 135 10.81 -19.32 13.83
C CYS A 135 9.77 -19.56 14.92
N LEU A 136 8.77 -20.41 14.67
CA LEU A 136 7.70 -20.74 15.62
C LEU A 136 8.03 -21.92 16.56
N ASP A 137 9.21 -22.52 16.45
CA ASP A 137 9.57 -23.79 17.11
C ASP A 137 8.53 -24.91 16.85
N CYS A 138 8.10 -24.99 15.59
CA CYS A 138 7.03 -25.88 15.15
C CYS A 138 7.59 -27.27 14.80
N LEU A 139 7.14 -28.29 15.55
CA LEU A 139 7.50 -29.69 15.30
C LEU A 139 6.62 -30.35 14.23
N ASN A 140 5.37 -29.91 14.10
CA ASN A 140 4.38 -30.55 13.22
C ASN A 140 3.44 -29.51 12.61
N ILE A 141 3.29 -29.55 11.28
CA ILE A 141 2.26 -28.80 10.57
C ILE A 141 1.00 -29.66 10.55
N SER A 142 -0.06 -29.20 11.21
CA SER A 142 -1.35 -29.88 11.24
C SER A 142 -2.25 -29.36 10.12
N THR A 143 -2.70 -30.24 9.24
CA THR A 143 -3.68 -29.94 8.17
C THR A 143 -4.76 -31.02 8.15
N VAL A 144 -5.96 -30.70 7.64
CA VAL A 144 -7.05 -31.69 7.55
C VAL A 144 -6.71 -32.71 6.46
N GLN A 145 -6.35 -33.93 6.87
CA GLN A 145 -6.00 -35.03 5.95
C GLN A 145 -7.12 -36.07 5.80
N LYS A 146 -7.83 -36.41 6.89
CA LYS A 146 -8.82 -37.52 6.91
C LYS A 146 -10.24 -37.08 6.53
N TYR A 147 -10.65 -35.88 6.93
CA TYR A 147 -12.04 -35.40 6.80
C TYR A 147 -12.16 -34.25 5.79
N THR A 148 -11.41 -34.33 4.68
CA THR A 148 -11.37 -33.31 3.63
C THR A 148 -12.75 -33.06 3.02
N ASP A 149 -13.57 -34.09 2.87
CA ASP A 149 -14.93 -33.96 2.32
C ASP A 149 -15.86 -33.17 3.22
N GLN A 150 -15.71 -33.31 4.55
CA GLN A 150 -16.47 -32.51 5.51
C GLN A 150 -16.03 -31.04 5.46
N LEU A 151 -14.72 -30.80 5.37
CA LEU A 151 -14.18 -29.45 5.22
C LEU A 151 -14.69 -28.77 3.94
N ARG A 152 -14.65 -29.47 2.79
CA ARG A 152 -15.15 -28.95 1.51
C ARG A 152 -16.66 -28.67 1.51
N LYS A 153 -17.45 -29.46 2.23
CA LYS A 153 -18.89 -29.21 2.39
C LYS A 153 -19.17 -28.01 3.29
N PHE A 154 -18.35 -27.80 4.32
CA PHE A 154 -18.50 -26.69 5.25
C PHE A 154 -18.00 -25.36 4.65
N SER A 155 -16.89 -25.40 3.91
CA SER A 155 -16.30 -24.27 3.22
C SER A 155 -16.03 -24.67 1.76
N PRO A 156 -17.04 -24.52 0.87
CA PRO A 156 -16.88 -24.84 -0.53
C PRO A 156 -15.90 -23.85 -1.17
N ILE A 157 -14.95 -24.39 -1.94
CA ILE A 157 -14.07 -23.59 -2.77
C ILE A 157 -14.91 -23.08 -3.93
N VAL A 158 -15.06 -21.76 -4.02
CA VAL A 158 -15.62 -21.09 -5.20
C VAL A 158 -14.50 -21.04 -6.24
N VAL A 159 -14.79 -21.52 -7.45
CA VAL A 159 -13.83 -21.42 -8.56
C VAL A 159 -13.98 -20.03 -9.15
N ASP A 160 -12.89 -19.27 -9.12
CA ASP A 160 -12.83 -17.99 -9.82
C ASP A 160 -12.72 -18.26 -11.33
N GLU A 161 -13.66 -17.73 -12.10
CA GLU A 161 -13.64 -17.78 -13.56
C GLU A 161 -13.06 -16.47 -14.12
N VAL A 162 -11.88 -16.57 -14.75
CA VAL A 162 -11.22 -15.42 -15.37
C VAL A 162 -11.63 -15.35 -16.83
N HIS A 163 -12.38 -14.32 -17.20
CA HIS A 163 -12.78 -14.03 -18.57
C HIS A 163 -11.91 -12.90 -19.13
N PHE A 164 -11.16 -13.20 -20.20
CA PHE A 164 -10.46 -12.17 -20.95
C PHE A 164 -11.44 -11.52 -21.93
N THR A 165 -11.58 -10.20 -21.83
CA THR A 165 -12.44 -9.38 -22.69
C THR A 165 -11.55 -8.52 -23.58
N ASP A 166 -11.90 -8.39 -24.85
CA ASP A 166 -11.16 -7.60 -25.82
C ASP A 166 -11.76 -6.19 -25.92
N ASP A 167 -10.95 -5.16 -25.72
CA ASP A 167 -11.39 -3.76 -25.77
C ASP A 167 -11.31 -3.14 -27.17
N GLN A 168 -10.79 -3.88 -28.16
CA GLN A 168 -10.58 -3.40 -29.54
C GLN A 168 -11.88 -3.01 -30.27
N ASN A 169 -13.02 -3.60 -29.90
CA ASN A 169 -14.30 -3.31 -30.54
C ASN A 169 -15.07 -2.14 -29.89
N ASP A 170 -14.59 -1.59 -28.78
CA ASP A 170 -15.21 -0.44 -28.13
C ASP A 170 -14.64 0.86 -28.72
N SER A 171 -15.12 1.22 -29.91
CA SER A 171 -14.67 2.45 -30.57
C SER A 171 -14.93 3.69 -29.72
N LEU A 172 -16.04 3.73 -28.97
CA LEU A 172 -16.37 4.88 -28.13
C LEU A 172 -15.39 5.04 -26.96
N ARG A 173 -14.97 3.92 -26.34
CA ARG A 173 -13.88 3.87 -25.36
C ARG A 173 -12.59 4.49 -25.90
N ALA A 174 -12.15 4.04 -27.08
CA ALA A 174 -10.91 4.54 -27.67
C ALA A 174 -10.96 6.05 -27.90
N HIS A 175 -12.06 6.57 -28.45
CA HIS A 175 -12.25 8.00 -28.67
C HIS A 175 -12.33 8.80 -27.36
N PHE A 176 -12.97 8.25 -26.31
CA PHE A 176 -13.04 8.89 -25.00
C PHE A 176 -11.64 9.04 -24.37
N ILE A 177 -10.85 7.96 -24.37
CA ILE A 177 -9.49 7.97 -23.83
C ILE A 177 -8.56 8.86 -24.67
N ASP A 178 -8.64 8.81 -26.00
CA ASP A 178 -7.85 9.68 -26.88
C ASP A 178 -8.18 11.17 -26.65
N THR A 179 -9.47 11.48 -26.44
CA THR A 179 -9.92 12.83 -26.11
C THR A 179 -9.34 13.31 -24.77
N LEU A 180 -9.33 12.45 -23.74
CA LEU A 180 -8.70 12.77 -22.46
C LEU A 180 -7.19 12.97 -22.60
N CYS A 181 -6.50 12.08 -23.32
CA CYS A 181 -5.06 12.19 -23.57
C CYS A 181 -4.71 13.46 -24.34
N THR A 182 -5.53 13.85 -25.31
CA THR A 182 -5.39 15.11 -26.06
C THR A 182 -5.56 16.31 -25.14
N LEU A 183 -6.54 16.27 -24.24
CA LEU A 183 -6.73 17.32 -23.24
C LEU A 183 -5.53 17.40 -22.28
N MET A 184 -5.01 16.27 -21.82
CA MET A 184 -3.81 16.22 -20.97
C MET A 184 -2.61 16.86 -21.66
N LYS A 185 -2.35 16.54 -22.93
CA LYS A 185 -1.27 17.16 -23.73
C LYS A 185 -1.44 18.67 -23.85
N LEU A 186 -2.67 19.16 -24.05
CA LEU A 186 -2.96 20.59 -24.13
C LEU A 186 -2.66 21.33 -22.82
N PHE A 187 -3.02 20.73 -21.68
CA PHE A 187 -2.70 21.29 -20.36
C PHE A 187 -1.20 21.21 -20.04
N GLU A 188 -0.51 20.14 -20.47
CA GLU A 188 0.95 20.03 -20.37
C GLU A 188 1.65 21.14 -21.16
N GLU A 189 1.25 21.39 -22.41
CA GLU A 189 1.79 22.47 -23.24
C GLU A 189 1.62 23.83 -22.56
N LYS A 190 0.46 24.07 -21.95
CA LYS A 190 0.24 25.28 -21.18
C LYS A 190 1.17 25.38 -19.97
N LEU A 191 1.38 24.28 -19.26
CA LEU A 191 2.34 24.24 -18.14
C LEU A 191 3.76 24.56 -18.62
N TYR A 192 4.18 23.99 -19.75
CA TYR A 192 5.49 24.28 -20.34
C TYR A 192 5.64 25.74 -20.74
N GLU A 193 4.59 26.34 -21.30
CA GLU A 193 4.55 27.77 -21.61
C GLU A 193 4.78 28.62 -20.35
N LEU A 194 4.07 28.32 -19.26
CA LEU A 194 4.22 29.03 -17.98
C LEU A 194 5.65 28.93 -17.45
N TYR A 195 6.23 27.72 -17.47
CA TYR A 195 7.60 27.46 -17.03
C TYR A 195 8.64 28.18 -17.91
N SER A 196 8.44 28.19 -19.23
CA SER A 196 9.37 28.84 -20.18
C SER A 196 9.45 30.37 -20.01
N LYS A 197 8.35 31.00 -19.61
CA LYS A 197 8.21 32.45 -19.43
C LYS A 197 8.67 32.96 -18.08
N SER A 198 8.75 32.09 -17.06
CA SER A 198 8.86 32.51 -15.65
C SER A 198 10.15 32.06 -14.93
N ILE A 199 11.03 31.30 -15.60
CA ILE A 199 12.28 30.78 -15.03
C ILE A 199 13.50 31.58 -15.54
N LEU A 200 14.38 31.98 -14.61
CA LEU A 200 15.62 32.70 -14.92
C LEU A 200 16.53 31.90 -15.88
N PRO A 201 17.33 32.58 -16.73
CA PRO A 201 18.17 31.93 -17.75
C PRO A 201 19.17 30.89 -17.22
N SER A 202 19.59 30.98 -15.95
CA SER A 202 20.58 30.10 -15.32
C SER A 202 20.10 28.66 -15.09
N THR A 203 18.81 28.37 -15.26
CA THR A 203 18.24 27.02 -15.05
C THR A 203 17.89 26.32 -16.38
N ARG A 204 18.16 26.97 -17.53
CA ARG A 204 17.78 26.47 -18.87
C ARG A 204 18.55 25.23 -19.32
N GLU A 205 19.80 25.04 -18.88
CA GLU A 205 20.65 23.93 -19.37
C GLU A 205 20.35 22.55 -18.76
N ILE A 206 19.53 22.45 -17.72
CA ILE A 206 19.25 21.16 -17.04
C ILE A 206 17.92 20.52 -17.51
N CYS A 207 17.07 21.27 -18.22
CA CYS A 207 15.68 20.84 -18.51
C CYS A 207 15.50 20.00 -19.79
N MET A 208 16.53 19.80 -20.62
CA MET A 208 16.37 19.21 -21.97
C MET A 208 17.43 18.17 -22.33
N SER A 209 17.55 17.12 -21.53
CA SER A 209 18.06 15.79 -21.94
C SER A 209 17.48 14.80 -20.92
N SER A 210 16.98 13.63 -21.27
CA SER A 210 17.38 12.61 -22.23
C SER A 210 16.17 11.70 -22.46
N GLU A 211 16.15 10.93 -23.54
CA GLU A 211 15.14 9.89 -23.84
C GLU A 211 14.75 9.10 -22.58
N GLU A 212 13.56 9.39 -22.02
CA GLU A 212 13.05 8.70 -20.83
C GLU A 212 12.39 7.41 -21.29
N ARG A 213 12.98 6.28 -20.90
CA ARG A 213 12.32 4.98 -20.99
C ARG A 213 11.14 4.97 -20.02
N ASP A 214 9.98 4.48 -20.45
CA ASP A 214 8.81 4.26 -19.59
C ASP A 214 9.19 3.40 -18.39
N GLN A 215 9.43 4.05 -17.25
CA GLN A 215 9.65 3.41 -15.97
C GLN A 215 8.48 3.75 -15.05
N PRO A 216 7.96 2.78 -14.28
CA PRO A 216 6.80 3.01 -13.42
C PRO A 216 7.06 4.04 -12.32
N TYR A 217 8.34 4.27 -11.97
CA TYR A 217 8.74 5.27 -10.99
C TYR A 217 10.03 5.97 -11.39
N VAL A 218 9.99 7.31 -11.38
CA VAL A 218 11.12 8.20 -11.68
C VAL A 218 11.22 9.22 -10.56
N VAL A 219 12.45 9.45 -10.06
CA VAL A 219 12.70 10.48 -9.05
C VAL A 219 12.94 11.82 -9.74
N TYR A 220 11.99 12.74 -9.59
CA TYR A 220 12.14 14.11 -10.09
C TYR A 220 12.75 15.01 -9.02
N ASN A 221 13.83 15.70 -9.38
CA ASN A 221 14.48 16.74 -8.55
C ASN A 221 14.37 18.14 -9.16
N THR A 222 13.98 18.21 -10.43
CA THR A 222 13.76 19.45 -11.18
C THR A 222 12.56 19.25 -12.10
N PHE A 223 12.01 20.35 -12.62
CA PHE A 223 10.96 20.28 -13.63
C PHE A 223 11.45 19.54 -14.88
N ARG A 224 10.62 18.63 -15.40
CA ARG A 224 10.89 17.85 -16.63
C ARG A 224 9.64 17.72 -17.48
N LYS A 225 9.82 17.38 -18.75
CA LYS A 225 8.71 17.02 -19.64
C LYS A 225 7.98 15.78 -19.08
N ALA A 226 6.68 15.70 -19.32
CA ALA A 226 5.86 14.57 -18.89
C ALA A 226 6.14 13.35 -19.79
N PRO A 227 5.99 12.12 -19.26
CA PRO A 227 6.03 10.88 -20.06
C PRO A 227 5.02 10.92 -21.21
N ASP A 228 5.36 10.26 -22.32
CA ASP A 228 4.50 10.24 -23.51
C ASP A 228 3.23 9.40 -23.31
N ASP A 229 3.35 8.26 -22.61
CA ASP A 229 2.21 7.42 -22.22
C ASP A 229 1.45 8.05 -21.03
N LYS A 230 0.30 8.65 -21.34
CA LYS A 230 -0.58 9.34 -20.36
C LYS A 230 -1.34 8.39 -19.44
N LEU A 231 -1.38 7.10 -19.78
CA LEU A 231 -2.06 6.06 -19.00
C LEU A 231 -1.08 5.32 -18.07
N SER A 232 0.21 5.58 -18.21
CA SER A 232 1.24 4.93 -17.39
C SER A 232 1.24 5.43 -15.94
N GLN A 233 1.64 4.55 -15.02
CA GLN A 233 1.93 4.93 -13.63
C GLN A 233 3.08 5.95 -13.54
N GLY A 234 4.00 5.95 -14.52
CA GLY A 234 5.05 6.94 -14.65
C GLY A 234 4.49 8.36 -14.83
N TYR A 235 3.39 8.51 -15.57
CA TYR A 235 2.70 9.78 -15.74
C TYR A 235 2.04 10.27 -14.43
N LEU A 236 1.35 9.39 -13.70
CA LEU A 236 0.79 9.76 -12.39
C LEU A 236 1.88 10.17 -11.40
N ASN A 237 2.99 9.44 -11.38
CA ASN A 237 4.16 9.80 -10.58
C ASN A 237 4.68 11.19 -10.98
N TRP A 238 4.79 11.48 -12.28
CA TRP A 238 5.18 12.80 -12.77
C TRP A 238 4.23 13.89 -12.28
N VAL A 239 2.91 13.77 -12.48
CA VAL A 239 1.92 14.78 -12.06
C VAL A 239 1.99 14.98 -10.54
N SER A 240 2.00 13.90 -9.78
CA SER A 240 1.98 13.93 -8.30
C SER A 240 3.21 14.61 -7.72
N VAL A 241 4.40 14.28 -8.23
CA VAL A 241 5.66 14.86 -7.76
C VAL A 241 5.75 16.34 -8.17
N HIS A 242 5.33 16.67 -9.39
CA HIS A 242 5.36 18.06 -9.83
C HIS A 242 4.39 18.93 -9.03
N LEU A 243 3.18 18.44 -8.77
CA LEU A 243 2.15 19.14 -7.98
C LEU A 243 2.58 19.35 -6.53
N ARG A 244 3.10 18.31 -5.87
CA ARG A 244 3.32 18.32 -4.41
C ARG A 244 4.70 18.81 -4.00
N ARG A 245 5.68 18.77 -4.90
CA ARG A 245 7.08 19.08 -4.58
C ARG A 245 7.68 20.09 -5.53
N ILE A 246 7.75 19.79 -6.83
CA ILE A 246 8.51 20.63 -7.78
C ILE A 246 7.92 22.03 -7.88
N VAL A 247 6.61 22.19 -8.13
CA VAL A 247 5.97 23.50 -8.28
C VAL A 247 5.96 24.28 -6.96
N PRO A 248 5.63 23.68 -5.79
CA PRO A 248 5.74 24.36 -4.51
C PRO A 248 7.15 24.89 -4.18
N GLU A 249 8.19 24.12 -4.52
CA GLU A 249 9.60 24.48 -4.25
C GLU A 249 10.20 25.42 -5.34
N THR A 250 9.55 25.54 -6.50
CA THR A 250 10.02 26.42 -7.58
C THR A 250 9.76 27.89 -7.24
N LEU A 251 10.78 28.72 -7.40
CA LEU A 251 10.67 30.19 -7.28
C LEU A 251 10.18 30.78 -8.60
N PHE A 252 8.90 31.10 -8.67
CA PHE A 252 8.31 31.78 -9.83
C PHE A 252 8.51 33.30 -9.76
N SER A 253 8.59 33.94 -10.92
CA SER A 253 8.67 35.40 -11.04
C SER A 253 7.44 36.11 -10.47
N GLU A 254 6.27 35.48 -10.57
CA GLU A 254 5.00 35.97 -10.02
C GLU A 254 4.26 34.84 -9.30
N GLU A 255 3.59 35.16 -8.19
CA GLU A 255 2.74 34.21 -7.44
C GLU A 255 1.51 33.75 -8.25
N SER A 256 1.06 34.60 -9.19
CA SER A 256 0.00 34.30 -10.16
C SER A 256 0.34 33.07 -11.02
N VAL A 257 1.60 32.96 -11.49
CA VAL A 257 2.07 31.87 -12.35
C VAL A 257 2.17 30.56 -11.58
N LYS A 258 2.61 30.62 -10.31
CA LYS A 258 2.64 29.46 -9.42
C LYS A 258 1.25 28.88 -9.21
N THR A 259 0.28 29.75 -8.91
CA THR A 259 -1.13 29.35 -8.72
C THR A 259 -1.69 28.69 -9.99
N GLN A 260 -1.41 29.24 -11.17
CA GLN A 260 -1.82 28.65 -12.45
C GLN A 260 -1.17 27.28 -12.71
N ALA A 261 0.12 27.13 -12.39
CA ALA A 261 0.80 25.85 -12.55
C ALA A 261 0.23 24.76 -11.63
N ILE A 262 -0.12 25.11 -10.39
CA ILE A 262 -0.80 24.21 -9.44
C ILE A 262 -2.16 23.81 -9.99
N GLU A 263 -2.98 24.78 -10.42
CA GLU A 263 -4.31 24.51 -11.00
C GLU A 263 -4.22 23.54 -12.20
N ILE A 264 -3.28 23.76 -13.12
CA ILE A 264 -3.07 22.88 -14.28
C ILE A 264 -2.73 21.46 -13.82
N LEU A 265 -1.85 21.29 -12.84
CA LEU A 265 -1.45 19.97 -12.37
C LEU A 265 -2.56 19.27 -11.57
N GLU A 266 -3.43 20.00 -10.87
CA GLU A 266 -4.65 19.46 -10.27
C GLU A 266 -5.62 18.95 -11.35
N ILE A 267 -5.79 19.70 -12.44
CA ILE A 267 -6.60 19.28 -13.58
C ILE A 267 -6.01 18.03 -14.24
N LEU A 268 -4.69 17.99 -14.48
CA LEU A 268 -4.00 16.82 -15.03
C LEU A 268 -4.15 15.58 -14.15
N ASN A 269 -4.09 15.75 -12.83
CA ASN A 269 -4.35 14.67 -11.87
C ASN A 269 -5.78 14.13 -12.02
N ASP A 270 -6.77 15.01 -12.14
CA ASP A 270 -8.16 14.58 -12.25
C ASP A 270 -8.49 13.96 -13.61
N LEU A 271 -7.84 14.43 -14.68
CA LEU A 271 -7.89 13.77 -16.00
C LEU A 271 -7.30 12.36 -15.92
N TYR A 272 -6.14 12.18 -15.30
CA TYR A 272 -5.57 10.85 -15.07
C TYR A 272 -6.51 9.96 -14.23
N ARG A 273 -7.05 10.48 -13.11
CA ARG A 273 -8.00 9.73 -12.28
C ARG A 273 -9.27 9.35 -13.04
N THR A 274 -9.69 10.16 -14.00
CA THR A 274 -10.82 9.83 -14.88
C THR A 274 -10.49 8.63 -15.78
N THR A 275 -9.25 8.53 -16.28
CA THR A 275 -8.79 7.35 -17.05
C THR A 275 -8.67 6.10 -16.17
N GLU A 276 -8.26 6.26 -14.91
CA GLU A 276 -8.15 5.16 -13.94
C GLU A 276 -9.54 4.65 -13.52
N MET A 277 -10.46 5.54 -13.17
CA MET A 277 -11.85 5.18 -12.83
C MET A 277 -12.52 4.40 -13.95
N TYR A 278 -12.17 4.71 -15.19
CA TYR A 278 -12.72 3.98 -16.33
C TYR A 278 -12.24 2.53 -16.43
N GLN A 279 -11.16 2.12 -15.76
CA GLN A 279 -10.78 0.71 -15.68
C GLN A 279 -11.87 -0.14 -15.00
N ASP A 280 -12.59 0.47 -14.05
CA ASP A 280 -13.57 -0.21 -13.21
C ASP A 280 -15.02 0.22 -13.48
N PHE A 281 -15.23 1.36 -14.15
CA PHE A 281 -16.55 2.00 -14.35
C PHE A 281 -16.80 2.41 -15.81
N SER A 282 -18.06 2.71 -16.14
CA SER A 282 -18.45 3.18 -17.48
C SER A 282 -17.92 4.60 -17.76
N THR A 283 -17.77 4.98 -19.04
CA THR A 283 -17.31 6.32 -19.42
C THR A 283 -18.24 7.43 -18.91
N ALA A 284 -19.54 7.13 -18.74
CA ALA A 284 -20.50 8.04 -18.13
C ALA A 284 -20.18 8.36 -16.65
N GLU A 285 -19.86 7.35 -15.84
CA GLU A 285 -19.52 7.57 -14.41
C GLU A 285 -18.14 8.24 -14.26
N SER A 286 -17.16 7.87 -15.08
CA SER A 286 -15.86 8.57 -15.11
C SER A 286 -16.02 10.04 -15.50
N LEU A 287 -16.82 10.35 -16.52
CA LEU A 287 -17.08 11.75 -16.92
C LEU A 287 -17.82 12.54 -15.84
N LYS A 288 -18.74 11.90 -15.12
CA LYS A 288 -19.46 12.51 -13.99
C LYS A 288 -18.51 12.88 -12.85
N PHE A 289 -17.55 12.02 -12.52
CA PHE A 289 -16.47 12.36 -11.59
C PHE A 289 -15.73 13.62 -12.04
N LEU A 290 -15.28 13.66 -13.28
CA LEU A 290 -14.53 14.80 -13.81
C LEU A 290 -15.35 16.10 -13.78
N LYS A 291 -16.63 16.03 -14.17
CA LYS A 291 -17.57 17.15 -14.10
C LYS A 291 -17.71 17.69 -12.68
N ASN A 292 -17.80 16.81 -11.69
CA ASN A 292 -17.89 17.22 -10.28
C ASN A 292 -16.60 17.90 -9.81
N GLN A 293 -15.43 17.37 -10.16
CA GLN A 293 -14.15 17.99 -9.81
C GLN A 293 -14.01 19.40 -10.42
N MET A 294 -14.37 19.56 -11.69
CA MET A 294 -14.32 20.87 -12.36
C MET A 294 -15.35 21.85 -11.79
N ALA A 295 -16.53 21.37 -11.40
CA ALA A 295 -17.55 22.21 -10.77
C ALA A 295 -17.12 22.74 -9.40
N MET A 296 -16.47 21.91 -8.58
CA MET A 296 -15.94 22.33 -7.27
C MET A 296 -14.91 23.46 -7.38
N ARG A 297 -14.16 23.51 -8.48
CA ARG A 297 -13.09 24.50 -8.71
C ARG A 297 -13.46 25.61 -9.69
N ILE A 298 -14.72 25.72 -10.13
CA ILE A 298 -15.12 26.62 -11.23
C ILE A 298 -14.68 28.09 -11.04
N ASN A 299 -14.66 28.56 -9.80
CA ASN A 299 -14.29 29.92 -9.42
C ASN A 299 -12.77 30.15 -9.40
N SER A 300 -11.98 29.10 -9.16
CA SER A 300 -10.52 29.16 -9.15
C SER A 300 -9.88 28.81 -10.49
N LEU A 301 -10.67 28.30 -11.45
CA LEU A 301 -10.16 28.00 -12.79
C LEU A 301 -9.72 29.27 -13.55
N THR A 302 -8.63 29.16 -14.30
CA THR A 302 -8.24 30.17 -15.29
C THR A 302 -9.23 30.24 -16.45
N GLU A 303 -9.17 31.34 -17.20
CA GLU A 303 -9.92 31.49 -18.45
C GLU A 303 -9.55 30.40 -19.47
N PHE A 304 -8.26 30.07 -19.57
CA PHE A 304 -7.76 28.96 -20.39
C PHE A 304 -8.42 27.63 -20.02
N SER A 305 -8.38 27.27 -18.73
CA SER A 305 -8.98 26.03 -18.24
C SER A 305 -10.48 25.98 -18.49
N ARG A 306 -11.21 27.08 -18.24
CA ARG A 306 -12.67 27.14 -18.49
C ARG A 306 -13.02 26.98 -19.96
N PHE A 307 -12.27 27.62 -20.86
CA PHE A 307 -12.51 27.56 -22.30
C PHE A 307 -12.35 26.13 -22.82
N HIS A 308 -11.20 25.49 -22.54
CA HIS A 308 -10.93 24.14 -23.02
C HIS A 308 -11.77 23.08 -22.30
N TRP A 309 -12.06 23.26 -21.01
CA TRP A 309 -12.98 22.37 -20.31
C TRP A 309 -14.36 22.36 -20.97
N LYS A 310 -14.91 23.54 -21.33
CA LYS A 310 -16.21 23.60 -22.00
C LYS A 310 -16.21 22.80 -23.30
N GLU A 311 -15.23 23.07 -24.18
CA GLU A 311 -15.10 22.39 -25.47
C GLU A 311 -14.94 20.86 -25.32
N TYR A 312 -14.05 20.42 -24.45
CA TYR A 312 -13.77 18.99 -24.28
C TYR A 312 -14.86 18.27 -23.50
N SER A 313 -15.57 18.94 -22.58
CA SER A 313 -16.69 18.34 -21.86
C SER A 313 -17.83 17.95 -22.79
N GLU A 314 -18.09 18.74 -23.83
CA GLU A 314 -19.08 18.45 -24.86
C GLU A 314 -18.63 17.26 -25.73
N LYS A 315 -17.37 17.25 -26.16
CA LYS A 315 -16.76 16.13 -26.92
C LYS A 315 -16.81 14.83 -26.12
N LEU A 316 -16.38 14.84 -24.85
CA LEU A 316 -16.41 13.68 -23.97
C LEU A 316 -17.84 13.18 -23.74
N SER A 317 -18.82 14.08 -23.64
CA SER A 317 -20.23 13.69 -23.54
C SER A 317 -20.78 13.02 -24.80
N SER A 318 -20.20 13.24 -25.98
CA SER A 318 -20.58 12.54 -27.21
C SER A 318 -20.08 11.09 -27.27
N PHE A 319 -19.05 10.75 -26.49
CA PHE A 319 -18.47 9.41 -26.41
C PHE A 319 -18.88 8.63 -25.15
N GLN A 320 -19.78 9.18 -24.33
CA GLN A 320 -20.19 8.54 -23.09
C GLN A 320 -21.12 7.35 -23.37
N SER A 321 -20.90 6.26 -22.64
CA SER A 321 -21.75 5.07 -22.59
C SER A 321 -22.02 4.74 -21.13
N SER A 322 -23.27 4.39 -20.83
CA SER A 322 -23.64 3.85 -19.51
C SER A 322 -23.35 2.36 -19.39
N GLU A 323 -23.21 1.66 -20.52
CA GLU A 323 -22.82 0.26 -20.58
C GLU A 323 -21.30 0.16 -20.56
N SER A 324 -20.77 -0.68 -19.66
CA SER A 324 -19.39 -1.14 -19.75
C SER A 324 -19.40 -2.38 -20.63
N SER A 325 -18.66 -2.33 -21.74
CA SER A 325 -18.42 -3.49 -22.61
C SER A 325 -17.95 -4.71 -21.80
N LEU A 326 -17.08 -4.48 -20.80
CA LEU A 326 -16.58 -5.49 -19.87
C LEU A 326 -17.70 -6.20 -19.08
N PHE A 327 -18.67 -5.45 -18.54
CA PHE A 327 -19.79 -6.04 -17.78
C PHE A 327 -20.84 -6.68 -18.70
N SER A 328 -21.04 -6.13 -19.89
CA SER A 328 -22.03 -6.64 -20.85
C SER A 328 -21.65 -8.02 -21.43
N GLU A 329 -20.35 -8.32 -21.54
CA GLU A 329 -19.87 -9.64 -21.98
C GLU A 329 -19.99 -10.70 -20.90
N LEU A 330 -19.87 -10.32 -19.62
CA LEU A 330 -19.97 -11.22 -18.46
C LEU A 330 -21.42 -11.62 -18.10
N ILE A 331 -22.43 -10.89 -18.58
CA ILE A 331 -23.86 -11.08 -18.21
C ILE A 331 -24.65 -11.83 -19.31
N LYS A 332 -24.00 -12.34 -20.36
CA LYS A 332 -24.64 -13.25 -21.34
C LYS A 332 -24.79 -14.65 -20.79
#